data_AF-A0A4Y7ZGM2-F1
#
_entry.id   AF-A0A4Y7ZGM2-F1
#
_cell.length_a   1.000
_cell.length_b   1.000
_cell.length_c   1.000
_cell.angle_alpha   90.00
_cell.angle_beta   90.00
_cell.angle_gamma   90.00
#
_symmetry.space_group_name_H-M   'P 1'
#
loop_
_entity.id
_entity.type
_entity.pdbx_description
1 polymer ?
#
loop_
_entity_poly.entity_id
_entity_poly.type
_entity_poly.pdbx_seq_one_letter_code
_entity_poly.pdbx_strand_id
1 'polypeptide(L)'
;MNTALAILADTYTPLLAILCGFVLKPLFTLKRLFSFIVAFSYVILFAFIEIYFGWWLAMDANFSSHTAIVMVMIFALLQTQLNIGILALASVFAYGYLMTVLDYHSWFDILTTMLVCLPCWLFFAYLNKNK
;
A
#
# COMPACT_ATOMS: atom_id res chain seq x y z
N MET A 1 15.82 17.32 11.34
CA MET A 1 15.15 16.49 10.31
C MET A 1 15.85 16.70 8.98
N ASN A 2 16.35 15.64 8.34
CA ASN A 2 17.04 15.75 7.05
C ASN A 2 16.00 15.94 5.93
N THR A 3 15.89 17.16 5.41
CA THR A 3 14.88 17.54 4.40
C THR A 3 14.96 16.69 3.14
N ALA A 4 16.15 16.24 2.75
CA ALA A 4 16.33 15.37 1.59
C ALA A 4 15.70 13.98 1.79
N LEU A 5 15.81 13.42 3.00
CA LEU A 5 15.20 12.12 3.33
C LEU A 5 13.67 12.20 3.35
N ALA A 6 13.11 13.30 3.89
CA ALA A 6 11.68 13.53 3.87
C ALA A 6 11.12 13.60 2.45
N ILE A 7 11.79 14.36 1.56
CA ILE A 7 11.42 14.44 0.13
C ILE A 7 11.47 13.05 -0.52
N LEU A 8 12.48 12.24 -0.20
CA LEU A 8 12.61 10.89 -0.73
C LEU A 8 11.46 10.00 -0.27
N ALA A 9 11.06 10.09 1.00
CA ALA A 9 9.92 9.36 1.54
C ALA A 9 8.61 9.78 0.87
N ASP A 10 8.37 11.08 0.72
CA ASP A 10 7.12 11.61 0.14
C ASP A 10 7.01 11.29 -1.35
N THR A 11 8.14 11.15 -2.05
CA THR A 11 8.19 10.83 -3.49
C THR A 11 7.99 9.34 -3.77
N TYR A 12 8.21 8.45 -2.78
CA TYR A 12 8.10 7.00 -2.97
C TYR A 12 6.71 6.57 -3.46
N THR A 13 5.66 7.05 -2.79
CA THR A 13 4.27 6.69 -3.12
C THR A 13 3.86 7.12 -4.54
N PRO A 14 4.04 8.38 -4.98
CA PRO A 14 3.70 8.79 -6.34
C PRO A 14 4.57 8.09 -7.40
N LEU A 15 5.85 7.81 -7.12
CA LEU A 15 6.70 7.08 -8.06
C LEU A 15 6.20 5.65 -8.27
N LEU A 16 5.81 4.96 -7.19
CA LEU A 16 5.21 3.63 -7.26
C LEU A 16 3.87 3.67 -8.00
N ALA A 17 3.05 4.71 -7.81
CA ALA A 17 1.80 4.89 -8.54
C ALA A 17 2.03 5.06 -10.05
N ILE A 18 3.03 5.84 -10.45
CA ILE A 18 3.42 6.01 -11.85
C ILE A 18 3.88 4.67 -12.44
N LEU A 19 4.77 3.94 -11.75
CA LEU A 19 5.24 2.63 -12.17
C LEU A 19 4.07 1.64 -12.31
N CYS A 20 3.18 1.59 -11.32
CA CYS A 20 1.97 0.78 -11.32
C CYS A 20 1.09 1.11 -12.53
N GLY A 21 0.87 2.40 -12.81
CA GLY A 21 0.13 2.86 -13.98
C GLY A 21 0.76 2.39 -15.29
N PHE A 22 2.07 2.54 -15.48
CA PHE A 22 2.76 2.11 -16.70
C PHE A 22 2.71 0.60 -16.91
N VAL A 23 2.98 -0.18 -15.85
CA VAL A 23 3.01 -1.65 -15.91
C VAL A 23 1.62 -2.22 -16.18
N LEU A 24 0.57 -1.61 -15.60
CA LEU A 24 -0.80 -2.12 -15.70
C LEU A 24 -1.59 -1.56 -16.88
N LYS A 25 -1.17 -0.43 -17.47
CA LYS A 25 -1.80 0.18 -18.65
C LYS A 25 -2.11 -0.84 -19.78
N PRO A 26 -1.16 -1.68 -20.24
CA PRO A 26 -1.45 -2.64 -21.30
C PRO A 26 -2.40 -3.78 -20.87
N LEU A 27 -2.61 -3.95 -19.56
CA LEU A 27 -3.41 -5.03 -18.99
C LEU A 27 -4.71 -4.50 -18.35
N PHE A 28 -5.12 -3.28 -18.69
CA PHE A 28 -6.23 -2.61 -18.07
C PHE A 28 -7.56 -3.18 -18.54
N THR A 29 -8.43 -3.54 -17.59
CA THR A 29 -9.79 -4.02 -17.85
C THR A 29 -10.74 -3.36 -16.86
N LEU A 30 -12.04 -3.30 -17.20
CA LEU A 30 -13.05 -2.74 -16.29
C LEU A 30 -13.10 -3.48 -14.94
N LYS A 31 -12.90 -4.81 -14.96
CA LYS A 31 -12.82 -5.63 -13.74
C LYS A 31 -11.64 -5.24 -12.85
N ARG A 32 -10.48 -4.97 -13.45
CA ARG A 32 -9.29 -4.52 -12.72
C ARG A 32 -9.44 -3.12 -12.18
N LEU A 33 -10.02 -2.19 -12.96
CA LEU A 33 -10.36 -0.85 -12.48
C LEU A 33 -11.31 -0.92 -11.27
N PHE A 34 -12.38 -1.71 -11.38
CA PHE A 34 -13.29 -1.93 -10.26
C PHE A 34 -12.57 -2.53 -9.05
N SER A 35 -11.67 -3.49 -9.28
CA SER A 35 -10.85 -4.09 -8.21
C SER A 35 -10.04 -3.02 -7.46
N PHE A 36 -9.40 -2.12 -8.20
CA PHE A 36 -8.64 -0.99 -7.64
C PHE A 36 -9.52 -0.05 -6.83
N ILE A 37 -10.65 0.37 -7.39
CA ILE A 37 -11.57 1.31 -6.71
C ILE A 37 -12.03 0.71 -5.38
N VAL A 38 -12.42 -0.56 -5.38
CA VAL A 38 -12.87 -1.24 -4.15
C VAL A 38 -11.72 -1.39 -3.15
N ALA A 39 -10.52 -1.79 -3.60
CA ALA A 39 -9.36 -1.94 -2.72
C ALA A 39 -8.92 -0.60 -2.10
N PHE A 40 -8.88 0.48 -2.88
CA PHE A 40 -8.60 1.83 -2.36
C PHE A 40 -9.69 2.32 -1.41
N SER A 41 -10.97 2.11 -1.77
CA SER A 41 -12.08 2.47 -0.90
C SER A 41 -12.03 1.72 0.43
N TYR A 42 -11.64 0.44 0.41
CA TYR A 42 -11.47 -0.37 1.62
C TYR A 42 -10.42 0.22 2.55
N VAL A 43 -9.20 0.52 2.07
CA VAL A 43 -8.14 1.05 2.94
C VAL A 43 -8.43 2.46 3.45
N ILE A 44 -9.08 3.30 2.62
CA ILE A 44 -9.54 4.63 3.04
C ILE A 44 -10.62 4.50 4.11
N LEU A 45 -11.60 3.62 3.92
CA LEU A 45 -12.64 3.36 4.92
C LEU A 45 -12.04 2.83 6.22
N PHE A 46 -11.03 1.96 6.13
CA PHE A 46 -10.34 1.47 7.31
C PHE A 46 -9.64 2.60 8.08
N ALA A 47 -9.04 3.58 7.40
CA ALA A 47 -8.47 4.75 8.06
C ALA A 47 -9.54 5.54 8.84
N PHE A 48 -10.77 5.67 8.33
CA PHE A 48 -11.87 6.27 9.06
C PHE A 48 -12.33 5.43 10.26
N ILE A 49 -12.38 4.11 10.11
CA ILE A 49 -12.66 3.17 11.21
C ILE A 49 -11.62 3.36 12.31
N GLU A 50 -10.34 3.42 11.96
CA GLU A 50 -9.27 3.65 12.94
C GLU A 50 -9.41 5.00 13.65
N ILE A 51 -9.72 6.09 12.92
CA ILE A 51 -9.96 7.40 13.56
C ILE A 51 -11.09 7.33 14.59
N TYR A 52 -12.13 6.51 14.34
CA TYR A 52 -13.27 6.38 15.23
C TYR A 52 -12.99 5.48 16.44
N PHE A 53 -12.33 4.33 16.24
CA PHE A 53 -12.10 3.34 17.30
C PHE A 53 -10.76 3.49 18.02
N GLY A 54 -9.76 4.09 17.39
CA GLY A 54 -8.43 4.34 17.95
C GLY A 54 -7.67 3.07 18.36
N TRP A 55 -7.75 1.99 17.58
CA TRP A 55 -7.10 0.72 17.96
C TRP A 55 -5.59 0.81 17.96
N TRP A 56 -4.99 1.48 16.97
CA TRP A 56 -3.55 1.74 16.94
C TRP A 56 -3.19 2.75 18.03
N LEU A 57 -3.99 3.81 18.17
CA LEU A 57 -3.73 4.83 19.19
C LEU A 57 -3.72 4.24 20.62
N ALA A 58 -4.60 3.28 20.90
CA ALA A 58 -4.64 2.55 22.17
C ALA A 58 -3.37 1.71 22.43
N MET A 59 -2.57 1.44 21.41
CA MET A 59 -1.29 0.74 21.46
C MET A 59 -0.08 1.69 21.33
N ASP A 60 -0.27 3.00 21.46
CA ASP A 60 0.75 4.04 21.22
C ASP A 60 1.35 3.96 19.79
N ALA A 61 0.50 3.62 18.83
CA ALA A 61 0.83 3.38 17.44
C ALA A 61 -0.08 4.22 16.52
N ASN A 62 0.23 4.25 15.23
CA ASN A 62 -0.60 4.95 14.23
C ASN A 62 -0.77 4.14 12.95
N PHE A 63 -1.98 4.10 12.41
CA PHE A 63 -2.24 3.49 11.10
C PHE A 63 -1.52 4.27 9.99
N SER A 64 -0.79 3.56 9.13
CA SER A 64 0.01 4.20 8.08
C SER A 64 -0.75 4.29 6.75
N SER A 65 -1.40 5.43 6.50
CA SER A 65 -2.12 5.68 5.24
C SER A 65 -1.21 5.53 4.01
N HIS A 66 0.07 5.90 4.12
CA HIS A 66 1.06 5.72 3.06
C HIS A 66 1.30 4.24 2.76
N THR A 67 1.57 3.43 3.78
CA THR A 67 1.72 1.97 3.62
C THR A 67 0.45 1.36 3.03
N ALA A 68 -0.74 1.77 3.47
CA ALA A 68 -2.00 1.20 3.00
C ALA A 68 -2.21 1.42 1.48
N ILE A 69 -1.97 2.64 1.00
CA ILE A 69 -2.03 3.00 -0.43
C ILE A 69 -0.99 2.22 -1.24
N VAL A 70 0.25 2.14 -0.74
CA VAL A 70 1.37 1.41 -1.34
C VAL A 70 1.02 -0.08 -1.50
N MET A 71 0.44 -0.70 -0.47
CA MET A 71 0.10 -2.11 -0.49
C MET A 71 -0.98 -2.44 -1.52
N VAL A 72 -1.99 -1.58 -1.72
CA VAL A 72 -2.99 -1.77 -2.79
C VAL A 72 -2.33 -1.86 -4.17
N MET A 73 -1.37 -0.98 -4.46
CA MET A 73 -0.64 -0.99 -5.73
C MET A 73 0.25 -2.23 -5.88
N ILE A 74 0.94 -2.62 -4.80
CA ILE A 74 1.80 -3.81 -4.80
C ILE A 74 0.99 -5.09 -5.01
N PHE A 75 -0.18 -5.22 -4.40
CA PHE A 75 -1.01 -6.41 -4.61
C PHE A 75 -1.52 -6.53 -6.05
N ALA A 76 -1.86 -5.41 -6.68
CA ALA A 76 -2.19 -5.41 -8.10
C ALA A 76 -0.98 -5.80 -8.98
N LEU A 77 0.23 -5.32 -8.64
CA LEU A 77 1.46 -5.72 -9.34
C LEU A 77 1.78 -7.21 -9.11
N LEU A 78 1.69 -7.73 -7.89
CA LEU A 78 1.91 -9.13 -7.56
C LEU A 78 0.98 -10.06 -8.33
N GLN A 79 -0.27 -9.65 -8.55
CA GLN A 79 -1.23 -10.43 -9.31
C GLN A 79 -0.92 -10.47 -10.82
N THR A 80 -0.38 -9.38 -11.36
CA THR A 80 -0.30 -9.20 -12.82
C THR A 80 1.09 -9.44 -13.39
N GLN A 81 2.12 -9.06 -12.62
CA GLN A 81 3.53 -9.11 -12.97
C GLN A 81 4.33 -9.47 -11.72
N LEU A 82 4.34 -10.76 -11.37
CA LEU A 82 4.85 -11.28 -10.10
C LEU A 82 6.26 -10.76 -9.75
N ASN A 83 7.19 -10.76 -10.71
CA ASN A 83 8.56 -10.30 -10.49
C ASN A 83 8.63 -8.81 -10.08
N ILE A 84 7.84 -7.97 -10.76
CA ILE A 84 7.75 -6.54 -10.45
C ILE A 84 7.06 -6.35 -9.10
N GLY A 85 6.01 -7.11 -8.83
CA GLY A 85 5.30 -7.08 -7.54
C GLY A 85 6.18 -7.48 -6.36
N ILE A 86 7.02 -8.52 -6.51
CA ILE A 86 7.96 -8.95 -5.47
C ILE A 86 9.01 -7.86 -5.23
N LEU A 87 9.55 -7.25 -6.29
CA LEU A 87 10.50 -6.15 -6.16
C LEU A 87 9.85 -4.94 -5.47
N ALA A 88 8.61 -4.60 -5.82
CA ALA A 88 7.87 -3.53 -5.19
C ALA A 88 7.59 -3.83 -3.72
N LEU A 89 7.20 -5.07 -3.37
CA LEU A 89 7.03 -5.51 -1.98
C LEU A 89 8.34 -5.41 -1.18
N ALA A 90 9.46 -5.87 -1.76
CA ALA A 90 10.77 -5.73 -1.12
C ALA A 90 11.14 -4.26 -0.87
N SER A 91 10.79 -3.37 -1.81
CA SER A 91 11.05 -1.93 -1.67
C SER A 91 10.29 -1.27 -0.51
N VAL A 92 9.16 -1.85 -0.06
CA VAL A 92 8.43 -1.35 1.12
C VAL A 92 9.25 -1.44 2.38
N PHE A 93 10.16 -2.41 2.51
CA PHE A 93 11.03 -2.49 3.68
C PHE A 93 12.07 -1.39 3.70
N ALA A 94 12.61 -1.01 2.54
CA ALA A 94 13.49 0.17 2.45
C ALA A 94 12.73 1.47 2.76
N TYR A 95 11.50 1.59 2.24
CA TYR A 95 10.62 2.72 2.54
C TYR A 95 10.21 2.76 4.01
N GLY A 96 9.89 1.61 4.60
CA GLY A 96 9.54 1.46 6.01
C GLY A 96 10.69 1.85 6.92
N TYR A 97 11.91 1.39 6.61
CA TYR A 97 13.11 1.84 7.30
C TYR A 97 13.25 3.36 7.24
N LEU A 98 13.08 3.97 6.06
CA LEU A 98 13.13 5.42 5.91
C LEU A 98 12.07 6.14 6.76
N MET A 99 10.83 5.64 6.80
CA MET A 99 9.77 6.19 7.67
C MET A 99 10.12 6.09 9.16
N THR A 100 10.79 5.02 9.59
CA THR A 100 11.25 4.90 10.98
C THR A 100 12.38 5.88 11.30
N VAL A 101 13.31 6.12 10.37
CA VAL A 101 14.41 7.09 10.54
C VAL A 101 13.89 8.53 10.60
N LEU A 102 12.74 8.80 9.96
CA LEU A 102 12.09 10.11 9.95
C LEU A 102 11.08 10.29 11.10
N ASP A 103 10.94 9.31 12.00
CA ASP A 103 9.93 9.28 13.06
C ASP A 103 8.48 9.43 12.54
N TYR A 104 8.21 9.00 11.30
CA TYR A 104 6.87 9.04 10.71
C TYR A 104 6.01 7.87 11.18
N HIS A 105 6.58 6.67 11.16
CA HIS A 105 5.89 5.43 11.53
C HIS A 105 6.86 4.41 12.10
N SER A 106 6.40 3.64 13.08
CA SER A 106 7.14 2.50 13.63
C SER A 106 7.02 1.26 12.72
N TRP A 107 7.88 0.26 12.94
CA TRP A 107 7.71 -1.04 12.26
C TRP A 107 6.40 -1.72 12.63
N PHE A 108 5.89 -1.50 13.85
CA PHE A 108 4.59 -1.99 14.27
C PHE A 108 3.49 -1.38 13.40
N ASP A 109 3.47 -0.06 13.23
CA ASP A 109 2.53 0.66 12.37
C ASP A 109 2.51 0.08 10.95
N ILE A 110 3.70 -0.07 10.37
CA ILE A 110 3.89 -0.52 8.98
C ILE A 110 3.40 -1.95 8.81
N LEU A 111 3.91 -2.90 9.61
CA LEU A 111 3.60 -4.32 9.45
C LEU A 111 2.14 -4.62 9.72
N THR A 112 1.56 -4.02 10.76
CA THR A 112 0.14 -4.23 11.09
C THR A 112 -0.78 -3.58 10.05
N THR A 113 -0.41 -2.42 9.49
CA THR A 113 -1.10 -1.83 8.33
C THR A 113 -1.05 -2.75 7.10
N MET A 114 0.10 -3.37 6.83
CA MET A 114 0.23 -4.35 5.73
C MET A 114 -0.72 -5.55 5.93
N LEU A 115 -0.86 -6.03 7.18
CA LEU A 115 -1.79 -7.12 7.53
C LEU A 115 -3.24 -6.73 7.25
N VAL A 116 -3.66 -5.53 7.64
CA VAL A 116 -5.00 -4.99 7.34
C VAL A 116 -5.27 -4.96 5.84
N CYS A 117 -4.25 -4.76 5.01
CA CYS A 117 -4.42 -4.69 3.56
C CYS A 117 -4.53 -6.07 2.87
N LEU A 118 -4.21 -7.19 3.55
CA LEU A 118 -4.25 -8.54 2.95
C LEU A 118 -5.59 -8.92 2.28
N PRO A 119 -6.78 -8.53 2.80
CA PRO A 119 -8.04 -8.75 2.11
C PRO A 119 -8.10 -8.15 0.71
N CYS A 120 -7.41 -7.03 0.45
CA CYS A 120 -7.31 -6.46 -0.90
C CYS A 120 -6.62 -7.42 -1.86
N TRP A 121 -5.55 -8.08 -1.43
CA TRP A 121 -4.84 -9.05 -2.26
C TRP A 121 -5.71 -10.25 -2.62
N LEU A 122 -6.43 -10.80 -1.62
CA LEU A 122 -7.38 -11.89 -1.82
C LEU A 122 -8.49 -11.48 -2.78
N PHE A 123 -9.01 -10.26 -2.63
CA PHE A 123 -10.04 -9.72 -3.50
C PHE A 123 -9.55 -9.58 -4.95
N PHE A 124 -8.36 -9.03 -5.15
CA PHE A 124 -7.69 -8.99 -6.46
C PHE A 124 -7.59 -10.40 -7.06
N ALA A 125 -7.02 -11.34 -6.30
CA ALA A 125 -6.83 -12.74 -6.71
C ALA A 125 -8.14 -13.42 -7.13
N TYR A 126 -9.23 -13.17 -6.40
CA TYR A 126 -10.55 -13.70 -6.69
C TYR A 126 -11.17 -13.09 -7.96
N LEU A 127 -11.21 -11.76 -8.06
CA LEU A 127 -11.97 -11.06 -9.09
C LEU A 127 -11.29 -11.07 -10.47
N ASN A 128 -9.95 -11.03 -10.50
CA ASN A 128 -9.19 -11.01 -11.76
C ASN A 128 -8.60 -12.37 -12.13
N LYS A 129 -9.09 -13.47 -11.52
CA LYS A 129 -8.77 -14.81 -11.99
C LYS A 129 -9.25 -14.95 -13.44
N ASN A 130 -8.33 -15.17 -14.37
CA ASN A 130 -8.68 -15.48 -15.75
C ASN A 130 -9.49 -16.78 -15.74
N LYS A 131 -10.75 -16.71 -16.17
CA LYS A 131 -11.47 -17.89 -16.66
C LYS A 131 -11.04 -18.13 -18.10
#